data_AF-A0A379SC75-F1
#
_entry.id   AF-A0A379SC75-F1
#
_cell.length_a   1.000
_cell.length_b   1.000
_cell.length_c   1.000
_cell.angle_alpha   90.00
_cell.angle_beta   90.00
_cell.angle_gamma   90.00
#
_symmetry.space_group_name_H-M   'P 1'
#
loop_
_entity.id
_entity.type
_entity.pdbx_description
1 polymer ?
#
loop_
_entity_poly.entity_id
_entity_poly.type
_entity_poly.pdbx_seq_one_letter_code
_entity_poly.pdbx_strand_id
1 'polypeptide(L)'
;MHQFNELAYRCTYFSLRVINEAYDETMNELSETGSTPLVKILQALKLQKMIHIVGLFSIFEAHLQQGLACRNGFKEAALILEQAGEYALKEDFHNFYLAINALKHGDGTSYKSLISKISTLNFVVESSNTPTFEEGDVSGIFGLVKVDDGFIENCLEIIEKVSKCIKTHRPDFIS
;
A
#
# COMPACT_ATOMS: atom_id res chain seq x y z
N MET A 1 10.70 -18.13 15.48
CA MET A 1 9.51 -17.31 15.14
C MET A 1 9.79 -16.71 13.77
N HIS A 2 8.92 -16.90 12.78
CA HIS A 2 9.16 -16.35 11.43
C HIS A 2 9.13 -14.82 11.49
N GLN A 3 9.99 -14.17 10.72
CA GLN A 3 10.04 -12.71 10.61
C GLN A 3 8.76 -12.27 9.90
N PHE A 4 7.99 -11.34 10.49
CA PHE A 4 6.74 -10.81 9.95
C PHE A 4 6.92 -10.39 8.49
N ASN A 5 8.04 -9.74 8.18
CA ASN A 5 8.37 -9.30 6.83
C ASN A 5 8.42 -10.44 5.82
N GLU A 6 9.00 -11.59 6.18
CA GLU A 6 9.06 -12.75 5.31
C GLU A 6 7.65 -13.25 4.97
N LEU A 7 6.78 -13.34 5.98
CA LEU A 7 5.40 -13.80 5.80
C LEU A 7 4.55 -12.78 5.05
N ALA A 8 4.72 -11.48 5.34
CA ALA A 8 4.09 -10.37 4.64
C ALA A 8 4.44 -10.39 3.14
N TYR A 9 5.71 -10.59 2.83
CA TYR A 9 6.19 -10.74 1.46
C TYR A 9 5.54 -11.94 0.77
N ARG A 10 5.69 -13.15 1.35
CA ARG A 10 5.15 -14.38 0.74
C ARG A 10 3.63 -14.32 0.54
N CYS A 11 2.90 -13.81 1.54
CA CYS A 11 1.45 -13.68 1.48
C CYS A 11 1.01 -12.68 0.40
N THR A 12 1.72 -11.56 0.27
CA THR A 12 1.41 -10.54 -0.74
C THR A 12 1.69 -11.05 -2.13
N TYR A 13 2.83 -11.68 -2.39
CA TYR A 13 3.12 -12.26 -3.70
C TYR A 13 2.15 -13.39 -4.07
N PHE A 14 1.77 -14.24 -3.12
CA PHE A 14 0.74 -15.24 -3.36
C PHE A 14 -0.59 -14.60 -3.76
N SER A 15 -1.04 -13.60 -3.01
CA SER A 15 -2.32 -12.92 -3.24
C SER A 15 -2.32 -12.16 -4.56
N LEU A 16 -1.26 -11.39 -4.85
CA LEU A 16 -1.09 -10.68 -6.11
C LEU A 16 -1.11 -11.61 -7.30
N ARG A 17 -0.36 -12.72 -7.23
CA ARG A 17 -0.34 -13.71 -8.31
C ARG A 17 -1.74 -14.23 -8.63
N VAL A 18 -2.49 -14.66 -7.61
CA VAL A 18 -3.86 -15.18 -7.79
C VAL A 18 -4.81 -14.10 -8.32
N ILE A 19 -4.70 -12.87 -7.81
CA ILE A 19 -5.51 -11.74 -8.29
C ILE A 19 -5.21 -11.44 -9.77
N ASN A 20 -3.94 -11.44 -10.15
CA ASN A 20 -3.52 -11.14 -11.52
C ASN A 20 -3.89 -12.24 -12.50
N GLU A 21 -3.68 -13.51 -12.12
CA GLU A 21 -4.15 -14.66 -12.91
C GLU A 21 -5.66 -14.56 -13.19
N ALA A 22 -6.46 -14.33 -12.15
CA ALA A 22 -7.91 -14.16 -12.30
C ALA A 22 -8.29 -12.91 -13.11
N TYR A 23 -7.51 -11.83 -13.02
CA TYR A 23 -7.73 -10.60 -13.77
C TYR A 23 -7.52 -10.82 -15.26
N ASP A 24 -6.41 -11.47 -15.62
CA ASP A 24 -6.05 -11.76 -17.02
C ASP A 24 -7.07 -12.72 -17.66
N GLU A 25 -7.48 -13.76 -16.94
CA GLU A 25 -8.54 -14.68 -17.38
C GLU A 25 -9.86 -13.94 -17.63
N THR A 26 -10.28 -13.10 -16.69
CA THR A 26 -11.52 -12.32 -16.79
C THR A 26 -11.46 -11.30 -17.93
N MET A 27 -10.30 -10.67 -18.16
CA MET A 27 -10.09 -9.73 -19.27
C MET A 27 -10.20 -10.42 -20.63
N ASN A 28 -9.64 -11.62 -20.76
CA ASN A 28 -9.74 -12.41 -21.99
C ASN A 28 -11.21 -12.77 -22.29
N GLU A 29 -11.94 -13.27 -21.29
CA GLU A 29 -13.36 -13.61 -21.44
C GLU A 29 -14.23 -12.36 -21.74
N LEU A 30 -13.92 -11.21 -21.13
CA LEU A 30 -14.61 -9.95 -21.40
C LEU A 30 -14.40 -9.50 -22.84
N SER A 31 -13.19 -9.66 -23.37
CA SER A 31 -12.85 -9.27 -24.74
C SER A 31 -13.59 -10.11 -25.79
N GLU A 32 -13.93 -11.36 -25.44
CA GLU A 32 -14.69 -12.26 -26.32
C GLU A 32 -16.21 -12.06 -26.22
N THR A 33 -16.72 -11.73 -25.03
CA THR A 33 -18.17 -11.79 -24.74
C THR A 33 -18.84 -10.42 -24.56
N GLY A 34 -18.09 -9.36 -24.22
CA GLY A 34 -18.65 -8.06 -23.83
C GLY A 34 -19.53 -8.10 -22.58
N SER A 35 -19.40 -9.15 -21.76
CA SER A 35 -20.29 -9.44 -20.63
C SER A 35 -20.12 -8.45 -19.47
N THR A 36 -21.18 -7.71 -19.14
CA THR A 36 -21.20 -6.73 -18.03
C THR A 36 -20.86 -7.33 -16.65
N PRO A 37 -21.28 -8.57 -16.31
CA PRO A 37 -20.82 -9.25 -15.10
C PRO A 37 -19.30 -9.36 -14.96
N LEU A 38 -18.55 -9.57 -16.05
CA LEU A 38 -17.10 -9.69 -16.00
C LEU A 38 -16.43 -8.37 -15.61
N VAL A 39 -17.00 -7.23 -16.01
CA VAL A 39 -16.56 -5.90 -15.54
C VAL A 39 -16.64 -5.80 -14.01
N LYS A 40 -17.69 -6.36 -13.40
CA LYS A 40 -17.83 -6.37 -11.94
C LYS A 40 -16.80 -7.27 -11.26
N ILE A 41 -16.40 -8.36 -11.90
CA ILE A 41 -15.32 -9.22 -11.41
C ILE A 41 -13.99 -8.46 -11.44
N LEU A 42 -13.66 -7.77 -12.54
CA LEU A 42 -12.45 -6.95 -12.63
C LEU A 42 -12.41 -5.86 -11.55
N GLN A 43 -13.53 -5.17 -11.33
CA GLN A 43 -13.67 -4.19 -10.25
C GLN A 43 -13.45 -4.82 -8.87
N ALA A 44 -14.01 -6.01 -8.62
CA ALA A 44 -13.82 -6.74 -7.37
C ALA A 44 -12.35 -7.14 -7.15
N LEU A 45 -11.64 -7.56 -8.20
CA LEU A 45 -10.21 -7.89 -8.15
C LEU A 45 -9.35 -6.66 -7.84
N LYS A 46 -9.63 -5.49 -8.45
CA LYS A 46 -8.98 -4.23 -8.08
C LYS A 46 -9.27 -3.83 -6.64
N LEU A 47 -10.51 -4.03 -6.16
CA LEU A 47 -10.87 -3.75 -4.77
C LEU A 47 -10.12 -4.69 -3.81
N GLN A 48 -9.92 -5.95 -4.20
CA GLN A 48 -9.15 -6.91 -3.41
C GLN A 48 -7.70 -6.46 -3.20
N LYS A 49 -7.05 -5.86 -4.22
CA LYS A 49 -5.70 -5.27 -4.08
C LYS A 49 -5.68 -4.16 -3.02
N MET A 50 -6.68 -3.28 -3.04
CA MET A 50 -6.83 -2.20 -2.06
C MET A 50 -7.06 -2.74 -0.63
N ILE A 51 -7.96 -3.71 -0.46
CA ILE A 51 -8.21 -4.35 0.84
C ILE A 51 -6.93 -5.00 1.37
N HIS A 52 -6.21 -5.72 0.50
CA HIS A 52 -4.97 -6.40 0.85
C HIS A 52 -3.92 -5.43 1.39
N ILE A 53 -3.66 -4.33 0.67
CA ILE A 53 -2.59 -3.40 1.07
C ILE A 53 -2.93 -2.60 2.33
N VAL A 54 -4.19 -2.20 2.49
CA VAL A 54 -4.68 -1.55 3.72
C VAL A 54 -4.55 -2.50 4.91
N GLY A 55 -4.92 -3.77 4.73
CA GLY A 55 -4.78 -4.81 5.75
C GLY A 55 -3.32 -5.04 6.13
N LEU A 56 -2.44 -5.20 5.14
CA LEU A 56 -1.01 -5.41 5.34
C LEU A 56 -0.38 -4.29 6.17
N PHE A 57 -0.61 -3.03 5.79
CA PHE A 57 -0.05 -1.88 6.52
C PHE A 57 -0.63 -1.72 7.92
N SER A 58 -1.92 -2.05 8.11
CA SER A 58 -2.55 -1.98 9.43
C SER A 58 -1.97 -3.04 10.38
N ILE A 59 -1.68 -4.25 9.87
CA ILE A 59 -1.01 -5.29 10.65
C ILE A 59 0.45 -4.90 10.92
N PHE A 60 1.14 -4.31 9.96
CA PHE A 60 2.50 -3.81 10.17
C PHE A 60 2.55 -2.73 11.26
N GLU A 61 1.57 -1.82 11.32
CA GLU A 61 1.48 -0.85 12.42
C GLU A 61 1.34 -1.53 13.79
N ALA A 62 0.46 -2.53 13.89
CA ALA A 62 0.29 -3.30 15.12
C ALA A 62 1.58 -4.04 15.50
N HIS A 63 2.31 -4.55 14.52
CA HIS A 63 3.60 -5.19 14.72
C HIS A 63 4.66 -4.19 15.24
N LEU A 64 4.71 -2.97 14.70
CA LEU A 64 5.55 -1.89 15.22
C LEU A 64 5.17 -1.53 16.66
N GLN A 65 3.88 -1.39 16.96
CA GLN A 65 3.40 -1.07 18.32
C GLN A 65 3.83 -2.14 19.33
N GLN A 66 3.68 -3.41 18.98
CA GLN A 66 4.08 -4.52 19.83
C GLN A 66 5.60 -4.60 19.98
N GLY A 67 6.35 -4.57 18.87
CA GLY A 67 7.80 -4.75 18.86
C GLY A 67 8.57 -3.56 19.46
N LEU A 68 8.01 -2.35 19.40
CA LEU A 68 8.59 -1.14 19.99
C LEU A 68 7.97 -0.76 21.34
N ALA A 69 7.03 -1.57 21.84
CA ALA A 69 6.29 -1.30 23.08
C ALA A 69 5.72 0.12 23.15
N CYS A 70 5.08 0.57 22.07
CA CYS A 70 4.61 1.95 21.91
C CYS A 70 3.12 2.00 21.52
N ARG A 71 2.50 3.17 21.73
CA ARG A 71 1.07 3.38 21.38
C ARG A 71 0.87 3.67 19.89
N ASN A 72 1.87 4.27 19.23
CA ASN A 72 1.79 4.67 17.83
C ASN A 72 3.03 4.18 17.10
N GLY A 73 2.90 3.04 16.44
CA GLY A 73 4.00 2.34 15.76
C GLY A 73 4.64 3.19 14.67
N PHE A 74 3.83 3.88 13.86
CA PHE A 74 4.33 4.74 12.79
C PHE A 74 5.13 5.93 13.31
N LYS A 75 4.64 6.59 14.37
CA LYS A 75 5.35 7.72 14.99
C LYS A 75 6.68 7.26 15.58
N GLU A 76 6.69 6.15 16.29
CA GLU A 76 7.91 5.62 16.91
C GLU A 76 8.93 5.20 15.85
N ALA A 77 8.49 4.49 14.81
CA ALA A 77 9.34 4.14 13.67
C ALA A 77 9.94 5.39 12.99
N ALA A 78 9.13 6.43 12.75
CA ALA A 78 9.62 7.68 12.17
C ALA A 78 10.67 8.39 13.03
N LEU A 79 10.55 8.33 14.36
CA LEU A 79 11.56 8.86 15.28
C LEU A 79 12.87 8.07 15.21
N ILE A 80 12.79 6.75 15.11
CA ILE A 80 13.98 5.89 14.96
C ILE A 80 14.69 6.18 13.64
N LEU A 81 13.96 6.31 12.53
CA LEU A 81 14.52 6.68 11.22
C LEU A 81 15.21 8.04 11.26
N GLU A 82 14.61 9.02 11.93
CA GLU A 82 15.22 10.35 12.12
C GLU A 82 16.50 10.30 12.94
N GLN A 83 16.52 9.55 14.05
CA GLN A 83 17.70 9.36 14.88
C GLN A 83 18.83 8.63 14.13
N ALA A 84 18.47 7.75 13.20
CA ALA A 84 19.40 7.06 12.30
C ALA A 84 19.92 7.94 11.15
N GLY A 85 19.38 9.15 10.96
CA GLY A 85 19.71 10.02 9.83
C GLY A 85 19.07 9.60 8.50
N GLU A 86 18.11 8.67 8.52
CA GLU A 86 17.43 8.10 7.36
C GLU A 86 16.24 8.98 6.92
N TYR A 87 16.50 10.25 6.63
CA TYR A 87 15.46 11.26 6.39
C TYR A 87 14.61 10.97 5.13
N ALA A 88 15.23 10.52 4.04
CA ALA A 88 14.52 10.15 2.82
C ALA A 88 13.59 8.96 3.06
N LEU A 89 14.08 7.91 3.74
CA LEU A 89 13.28 6.74 4.10
C LEU A 89 12.13 7.11 5.03
N LYS A 90 12.34 8.01 6.00
CA LYS A 90 11.29 8.56 6.86
C LYS A 90 10.21 9.26 6.05
N GLU A 91 10.60 10.09 5.09
CA GLU A 91 9.66 10.82 4.23
C GLU A 91 8.84 9.87 3.36
N ASP A 92 9.49 8.92 2.68
CA ASP A 92 8.81 7.90 1.88
C ASP A 92 7.85 7.07 2.72
N PHE A 93 8.29 6.62 3.90
CA PHE A 93 7.44 5.87 4.82
C PHE A 93 6.22 6.68 5.27
N HIS A 94 6.42 7.97 5.54
CA HIS A 94 5.31 8.86 5.86
C HIS A 94 4.35 9.03 4.67
N ASN A 95 4.86 9.12 3.43
CA ASN A 95 4.03 9.20 2.23
C ASN A 95 3.13 7.97 2.08
N PHE A 96 3.68 6.76 2.25
CA PHE A 96 2.88 5.52 2.22
C PHE A 96 1.88 5.44 3.37
N TYR A 97 2.26 5.86 4.59
CA TYR A 97 1.31 5.96 5.70
C TYR A 97 0.11 6.87 5.37
N LEU A 98 0.36 8.03 4.78
CA LEU A 98 -0.71 8.93 4.36
C LEU A 98 -1.58 8.31 3.26
N ALA A 99 -0.97 7.61 2.30
CA ALA A 99 -1.68 6.90 1.22
C ALA A 99 -2.64 5.85 1.77
N ILE A 100 -2.17 4.98 2.67
CA ILE A 100 -3.00 3.97 3.31
C ILE A 100 -4.13 4.59 4.14
N ASN A 101 -3.85 5.68 4.86
CA ASN A 101 -4.89 6.37 5.60
C ASN A 101 -5.92 7.04 4.70
N ALA A 102 -5.53 7.58 3.54
CA ALA A 102 -6.48 8.12 2.56
C ALA A 102 -7.38 7.00 2.00
N LEU A 103 -6.83 5.82 1.71
CA LEU A 103 -7.61 4.64 1.31
C LEU A 103 -8.60 4.18 2.39
N LYS A 104 -8.22 4.30 3.68
CA LYS A 104 -9.04 3.86 4.82
C LYS A 104 -10.11 4.88 5.24
N HIS A 105 -9.77 6.17 5.21
CA HIS A 105 -10.55 7.24 5.85
C HIS A 105 -11.07 8.28 4.86
N GLY A 106 -10.77 8.17 3.57
CA GLY A 106 -11.20 9.12 2.55
C GLY A 106 -10.40 10.42 2.54
N ASP A 107 -11.06 11.52 2.17
CA ASP A 107 -10.49 12.82 1.78
C ASP A 107 -10.07 13.72 2.97
N GLY A 108 -9.76 13.09 4.10
CA GLY A 108 -9.33 13.74 5.33
C GLY A 108 -7.92 14.36 5.25
N THR A 109 -7.34 14.64 6.42
CA THR A 109 -6.03 15.29 6.54
C THR A 109 -4.94 14.55 5.76
N SER A 110 -4.94 13.21 5.78
CA SER A 110 -3.94 12.43 5.07
C SER A 110 -3.96 12.64 3.56
N TYR A 111 -5.15 12.65 2.95
CA TYR A 111 -5.32 12.94 1.53
C TYR A 111 -4.90 14.37 1.20
N LYS A 112 -5.33 15.37 1.99
CA LYS A 112 -4.93 16.78 1.78
C LYS A 112 -3.41 16.97 1.85
N SER A 113 -2.74 16.26 2.76
CA SER A 113 -1.28 16.26 2.84
C SER A 113 -0.63 15.63 1.61
N LEU A 114 -1.19 14.57 1.02
CA LEU A 114 -0.70 14.00 -0.23
C LEU A 114 -0.84 14.98 -1.40
N ILE A 115 -2.00 15.62 -1.54
CA ILE A 115 -2.26 16.61 -2.58
C ILE A 115 -1.25 17.76 -2.54
N SER A 116 -0.90 18.25 -1.34
CA SER A 116 0.06 19.36 -1.20
C SER A 116 1.48 19.04 -1.70
N LYS A 117 1.81 17.76 -1.89
CA LYS A 117 3.12 17.29 -2.36
C LYS A 117 3.01 16.32 -3.53
N ILE A 118 1.90 16.35 -4.27
CA ILE A 118 1.59 15.36 -5.31
C ILE A 118 2.70 15.22 -6.37
N SER A 119 3.41 16.31 -6.68
CA SER A 119 4.51 16.34 -7.65
C SER A 119 5.78 15.61 -7.20
N THR A 120 5.90 15.27 -5.91
CA THR A 120 7.07 14.58 -5.34
C THR A 120 6.79 13.12 -5.01
N LEU A 121 5.55 12.65 -5.19
CA LEU A 121 5.16 11.28 -4.87
C LEU A 121 5.60 10.32 -5.99
N ASN A 122 6.02 9.12 -5.60
CA ASN A 122 6.36 8.03 -6.52
C ASN A 122 5.16 7.11 -6.82
N PHE A 123 3.95 7.51 -6.43
CA PHE A 123 2.70 6.82 -6.71
C PHE A 123 1.61 7.81 -7.08
N VAL A 124 0.56 7.32 -7.74
CA VAL A 124 -0.52 8.16 -8.25
C VAL A 124 -1.58 8.39 -7.17
N VAL A 125 -1.85 9.65 -6.88
CA VAL A 125 -2.94 10.12 -6.03
C VAL A 125 -4.01 10.72 -6.93
N GLU A 126 -5.27 10.38 -6.65
CA GLU A 126 -6.40 10.99 -7.37
C GLU A 126 -6.33 12.51 -7.20
N SER A 127 -6.46 13.23 -8.30
CA SER A 127 -6.76 14.66 -8.28
C SER A 127 -7.49 15.05 -9.56
N SER A 128 -8.01 16.28 -9.61
CA SER A 128 -8.67 16.84 -10.80
C SER A 128 -7.81 16.77 -12.08
N ASN A 129 -6.49 16.68 -11.94
CA ASN A 129 -5.54 16.64 -13.06
C ASN A 129 -4.92 15.25 -13.25
N THR A 130 -5.18 14.30 -12.35
CA THR A 130 -4.53 12.99 -12.34
C THR A 130 -5.54 11.95 -11.89
N PRO A 131 -6.40 11.45 -12.80
CA PRO A 131 -7.37 10.43 -12.46
C PRO A 131 -6.65 9.11 -12.15
N THR A 132 -7.21 8.30 -11.25
CA THR A 132 -6.65 6.99 -10.87
C THR A 132 -6.96 5.87 -11.86
N PHE A 133 -7.83 6.14 -12.84
CA PHE A 133 -8.15 5.27 -13.97
C PHE A 133 -8.37 6.12 -15.23
N GLU A 134 -8.14 5.51 -16.39
CA GLU A 134 -8.27 6.21 -17.68
C GLU A 134 -9.73 6.33 -18.12
N GLU A 135 -10.04 7.32 -18.94
CA GLU A 135 -11.35 7.44 -19.56
C GLU A 135 -11.63 6.20 -20.44
N GLY A 136 -12.74 5.51 -20.18
CA GLY A 136 -13.08 4.25 -20.85
C GLY A 136 -12.63 2.99 -20.09
N ASP A 137 -11.88 3.10 -18.98
CA ASP A 137 -11.59 1.97 -18.10
C ASP A 137 -12.84 1.60 -17.28
N VAL A 138 -13.64 0.68 -17.81
CA VAL A 138 -14.84 0.16 -17.15
C VAL A 138 -14.52 -0.65 -15.88
N SER A 139 -13.28 -1.13 -15.74
CA SER A 139 -12.84 -1.88 -14.56
C SER A 139 -12.39 -0.98 -13.40
N GLY A 140 -12.29 0.34 -13.63
CA GLY A 140 -11.89 1.31 -12.62
C GLY A 140 -12.74 1.25 -11.36
N ILE A 141 -12.11 1.44 -10.20
CA ILE A 141 -12.77 1.58 -8.90
C ILE A 141 -12.44 2.93 -8.30
N PHE A 142 -13.37 3.47 -7.51
CA PHE A 142 -13.11 4.70 -6.76
C PHE A 142 -12.02 4.45 -5.70
N GLY A 143 -11.00 5.29 -5.70
CA GLY A 143 -9.92 5.27 -4.73
C GLY A 143 -9.07 6.54 -4.85
N LEU A 144 -8.70 7.10 -3.70
CA LEU A 144 -7.88 8.33 -3.64
C LEU A 144 -6.40 8.08 -3.98
N VAL A 145 -6.00 6.82 -4.09
CA VAL A 145 -4.66 6.39 -4.50
C VAL A 145 -4.83 5.24 -5.49
N LYS A 146 -4.05 5.23 -6.57
CA LYS A 146 -4.02 4.11 -7.51
C LYS A 146 -3.30 2.93 -6.86
N VAL A 147 -4.02 1.84 -6.62
CA VAL A 147 -3.47 0.61 -6.04
C VAL A 147 -3.22 -0.41 -7.15
N ASP A 148 -2.09 -0.23 -7.84
CA ASP A 148 -1.56 -1.22 -8.80
C ASP A 148 -0.44 -2.06 -8.17
N ASP A 149 0.12 -2.99 -8.94
CA ASP A 149 1.15 -3.90 -8.45
C ASP A 149 2.41 -3.14 -8.02
N GLY A 150 2.78 -2.09 -8.76
CA GLY A 150 3.92 -1.23 -8.42
C GLY A 150 3.71 -0.51 -7.08
N PHE A 151 2.51 0.01 -6.81
CA PHE A 151 2.20 0.58 -5.50
C PHE A 151 2.34 -0.46 -4.37
N ILE A 152 1.89 -1.70 -4.58
CA ILE A 152 1.95 -2.77 -3.59
C ILE A 152 3.40 -3.24 -3.38
N GLU A 153 4.20 -3.34 -4.44
CA GLU A 153 5.62 -3.67 -4.34
C GLU A 153 6.40 -2.59 -3.58
N ASN A 154 6.15 -1.31 -3.87
CA ASN A 154 6.76 -0.20 -3.13
C ASN A 154 6.36 -0.22 -1.64
N CYS A 155 5.13 -0.61 -1.35
CA CYS A 155 4.63 -0.82 0.01
C CYS A 155 5.37 -1.97 0.74
N LEU A 156 5.72 -3.05 0.05
CA LEU A 156 6.54 -4.12 0.64
C LEU A 156 7.98 -3.66 0.86
N GLU A 157 8.55 -2.95 -0.12
CA GLU A 157 9.91 -2.45 -0.04
C GLU A 157 10.09 -1.48 1.13
N ILE A 158 9.12 -0.57 1.34
CA ILE A 158 9.19 0.37 2.46
C ILE A 158 9.07 -0.33 3.82
N ILE A 159 8.21 -1.36 3.95
CA ILE A 159 8.10 -2.17 5.17
C ILE A 159 9.45 -2.84 5.49
N GLU A 160 10.10 -3.43 4.48
CA GLU A 160 11.38 -4.11 4.64
C GLU A 160 12.51 -3.12 5.03
N LYS A 161 12.62 -2.01 4.31
CA LYS A 161 13.63 -0.96 4.59
C LYS A 161 13.48 -0.40 6.00
N VAL A 162 12.26 -0.06 6.40
CA VAL A 162 11.97 0.49 7.74
C VAL A 162 12.30 -0.54 8.82
N SER A 163 11.85 -1.79 8.65
CA SER A 163 12.12 -2.85 9.62
C SER A 163 13.61 -3.12 9.79
N LYS A 164 14.38 -3.15 8.69
CA LYS A 164 15.83 -3.32 8.71
C LYS A 164 16.53 -2.18 9.46
N CYS A 165 16.12 -0.94 9.21
CA CYS A 165 16.66 0.22 9.92
C CYS A 165 16.36 0.13 11.42
N ILE A 166 15.11 -0.18 11.79
CA ILE A 166 14.70 -0.34 13.19
C ILE A 166 15.53 -1.42 13.87
N LYS A 167 15.66 -2.61 13.27
CA LYS A 167 16.43 -3.72 13.83
C LYS A 167 17.90 -3.38 14.06
N THR A 168 18.47 -2.50 13.24
CA THR A 168 19.86 -2.04 13.40
C THR A 168 20.02 -1.14 14.64
N HIS A 169 19.01 -0.34 14.97
CA HIS A 169 19.03 0.62 16.10
C HIS A 169 18.33 0.09 17.37
N ARG A 170 17.55 -0.97 17.24
CA ARG A 170 16.81 -1.69 18.29
C ARG A 170 16.94 -3.20 18.02
N PRO A 171 18.04 -3.85 18.42
CA PRO A 171 18.26 -5.27 18.16
C PRO A 171 17.21 -6.21 18.75
N ASP A 172 16.51 -5.77 19.81
CA ASP A 172 15.41 -6.51 20.44
C ASP A 172 14.12 -6.48 19.62
N PHE A 173 14.05 -5.66 18.57
CA PHE A 173 12.93 -5.62 17.65
C PHE A 173 12.91 -6.89 16.78
N ILE A 174 11.90 -7.72 16.99
CA ILE A 174 11.63 -8.91 16.18
C ILE A 174 10.78 -8.47 15.00
N SER A 175 11.43 -8.03 13.92
CA SER A 175 10.83 -7.85 12.58
C SER A 175 10.52 -9.18 11.91
#